data_AF-A0A831SL20-F1
#
_entry.id   AF-A0A831SL20-F1
#
_cell.length_a   1.000
_cell.length_b   1.000
_cell.length_c   1.000
_cell.angle_alpha   90.00
_cell.angle_beta   90.00
_cell.angle_gamma   90.00
#
_symmetry.space_group_name_H-M   'P 1'
#
loop_
_entity.id
_entity.type
_entity.pdbx_description
1 polymer ?
#
loop_
_entity_poly.entity_id
_entity_poly.type
_entity_poly.pdbx_seq_one_letter_code
_entity_poly.pdbx_strand_id
1 'polypeptide(L)'
;LSVILFVVIPLTFGYLTRIWAIKRKGRKWLEEVFLTGMGKVTIIGLLLTLVILFSFQGEIILSNPFHILLIAVPLAIQTYFIFGVAYGWAYLWKLPHNIAAPTPMIEASNFFELAVAVAISTYGLNSGAALATVVVLEEVPIMLSLVAIVNRTRSKWVNV
;
A
#
# COMPACT_ATOMS: atom_id res chain seq x y z
N LEU A 1 -19.21 -4.24 -9.22
CA LEU A 1 -18.63 -3.59 -10.43
C LEU A 1 -17.19 -3.13 -10.19
N SER A 2 -16.91 -2.39 -9.12
CA SER A 2 -15.59 -1.79 -8.84
C SER A 2 -14.41 -2.79 -8.80
N VAL A 3 -14.59 -3.98 -8.20
CA VAL A 3 -13.54 -5.03 -8.20
C VAL A 3 -13.16 -5.46 -9.61
N ILE A 4 -14.13 -5.59 -10.52
CA ILE A 4 -13.86 -5.98 -11.90
C ILE A 4 -13.04 -4.89 -12.60
N LEU A 5 -13.47 -3.63 -12.45
CA LEU A 5 -12.83 -2.49 -13.11
C LEU A 5 -11.41 -2.21 -12.60
N PHE A 6 -11.21 -2.25 -11.28
CA PHE A 6 -9.93 -1.84 -10.68
C PHE A 6 -8.95 -2.99 -10.41
N VAL A 7 -9.42 -4.24 -10.35
CA VAL A 7 -8.56 -5.40 -10.05
C VAL A 7 -8.51 -6.37 -11.23
N VAL A 8 -9.66 -6.89 -11.66
CA VAL A 8 -9.71 -7.98 -12.65
C VAL A 8 -9.19 -7.51 -14.02
N ILE A 9 -9.66 -6.36 -14.51
CA ILE A 9 -9.26 -5.83 -15.82
C ILE A 9 -7.74 -5.53 -15.85
N PRO A 10 -7.17 -4.74 -14.92
CA PRO A 10 -5.74 -4.45 -14.92
C PRO A 10 -4.86 -5.70 -14.78
N LEU A 11 -5.24 -6.65 -13.91
CA LEU A 11 -4.50 -7.91 -13.75
C LEU A 11 -4.55 -8.75 -15.03
N THR A 12 -5.69 -8.82 -15.70
CA THR A 12 -5.85 -9.56 -16.96
C THR A 12 -4.96 -8.96 -18.05
N PHE A 13 -4.98 -7.63 -18.21
CA PHE A 13 -4.10 -6.94 -19.15
C PHE A 13 -2.62 -7.13 -18.80
N GLY A 14 -2.24 -7.04 -17.52
CA GLY A 14 -0.87 -7.28 -17.06
C GLY A 14 -0.41 -8.71 -17.38
N TYR A 15 -1.26 -9.70 -17.14
CA TYR A 15 -0.99 -11.11 -17.45
C TYR A 15 -0.83 -11.35 -18.96
N LEU A 16 -1.73 -10.82 -19.77
CA LEU A 16 -1.68 -10.93 -21.23
C LEU A 16 -0.43 -10.23 -21.79
N THR A 17 -0.11 -9.03 -21.33
CA THR A 17 1.11 -8.31 -21.70
C THR A 17 2.36 -9.10 -21.32
N ARG A 18 2.39 -9.73 -20.15
CA ARG A 18 3.50 -10.59 -19.72
C ARG A 18 3.70 -11.78 -20.66
N ILE A 19 2.63 -12.51 -20.99
CA ILE A 19 2.71 -13.65 -21.93
C ILE A 19 3.21 -13.17 -23.29
N TRP A 20 2.61 -12.10 -23.81
CA TRP A 20 2.96 -11.56 -25.12
C TRP A 20 4.42 -11.09 -25.19
N ALA A 21 4.89 -10.38 -24.15
CA ALA A 21 6.25 -9.90 -24.05
C ALA A 21 7.27 -11.04 -23.97
N ILE A 22 7.00 -12.07 -23.16
CA ILE A 22 7.87 -13.25 -23.07
C ILE A 22 7.92 -14.00 -24.41
N LYS A 23 6.76 -14.18 -25.06
CA LYS A 23 6.68 -14.90 -26.34
C LYS A 23 7.40 -14.17 -27.47
N ARG A 24 7.37 -12.84 -27.51
CA ARG A 24 7.99 -12.05 -28.60
C ARG A 24 9.44 -11.64 -28.35
N LYS A 25 9.80 -11.31 -27.11
CA LYS A 25 11.11 -10.70 -26.79
C LYS A 25 11.91 -11.44 -25.71
N GLY A 26 11.36 -12.53 -25.16
CA GLY A 26 12.01 -13.33 -24.14
C GLY A 26 11.96 -12.72 -22.73
N ARG A 27 12.36 -13.52 -21.72
CA ARG A 27 12.33 -13.09 -20.31
C ARG A 27 13.31 -11.97 -19.99
N LYS A 28 14.53 -12.02 -20.53
CA LYS A 28 15.56 -11.00 -20.26
C LYS A 28 15.08 -9.60 -20.65
N TRP A 29 14.45 -9.45 -21.82
CA TRP A 29 13.92 -8.16 -22.24
C TRP A 29 12.76 -7.69 -21.36
N LEU A 30 11.90 -8.60 -20.90
CA LEU A 30 10.83 -8.26 -19.95
C LEU A 30 11.42 -7.70 -18.65
N GLU A 31 12.39 -8.40 -18.07
CA GLU A 31 12.97 -8.04 -16.76
C GLU A 31 13.84 -6.78 -16.83
N GLU A 32 14.76 -6.69 -17.79
CA GLU A 32 15.77 -5.64 -17.83
C GLU A 32 15.27 -4.34 -18.47
N VAL A 33 14.36 -4.42 -19.45
CA VAL A 33 13.90 -3.27 -20.23
C VAL A 33 12.48 -2.88 -19.87
N PHE A 34 11.53 -3.81 -20.00
CA PHE A 34 10.11 -3.50 -19.83
C PHE A 34 9.74 -3.19 -18.37
N LEU A 35 10.12 -4.05 -17.42
CA LEU A 35 9.83 -3.85 -16.00
C LEU A 35 10.56 -2.63 -15.44
N THR A 36 11.82 -2.43 -15.81
CA THR A 36 12.59 -1.23 -15.43
C THR A 36 11.95 0.07 -15.92
N GLY A 37 11.44 0.09 -17.16
CA GLY A 37 10.70 1.23 -17.70
C GLY A 37 9.36 1.45 -16.99
N MET A 38 8.60 0.37 -16.77
CA MET A 38 7.31 0.42 -16.09
C MET A 38 7.42 0.89 -14.65
N GLY A 39 8.48 0.52 -13.92
CA GLY A 39 8.70 0.99 -12.54
C GLY A 39 8.70 2.52 -12.43
N LYS A 40 9.31 3.22 -13.40
CA LYS A 40 9.28 4.70 -13.44
C LYS A 40 7.87 5.24 -13.69
N VAL A 41 7.13 4.62 -14.61
CA VAL A 41 5.75 5.00 -14.92
C VAL A 41 4.84 4.79 -13.71
N THR A 42 5.02 3.69 -12.97
CA THR A 42 4.26 3.40 -11.74
C THR A 42 4.49 4.48 -10.68
N ILE A 43 5.74 4.87 -10.43
CA ILE A 43 6.06 5.94 -9.47
C ILE A 43 5.40 7.26 -9.88
N ILE A 44 5.49 7.63 -11.17
CA ILE A 44 4.86 8.85 -11.69
C ILE A 44 3.34 8.77 -11.51
N GLY A 45 2.72 7.64 -11.83
CA GLY A 45 1.28 7.43 -11.67
C GLY A 45 0.83 7.56 -10.22
N LEU A 46 1.53 6.90 -9.29
CA LEU A 46 1.24 6.98 -7.85
C LEU A 46 1.35 8.41 -7.33
N LEU A 47 2.44 9.12 -7.66
CA LEU A 47 2.63 10.51 -7.25
C LEU A 47 1.58 11.44 -7.84
N LEU A 48 1.21 11.25 -9.11
CA LEU A 48 0.19 12.05 -9.77
C LEU A 48 -1.18 11.84 -9.12
N THR A 49 -1.56 10.58 -8.83
CA THR A 49 -2.79 10.27 -8.10
C THR A 49 -2.80 10.92 -6.72
N LEU A 50 -1.68 10.85 -5.99
CA LEU A 50 -1.53 11.49 -4.68
C LEU A 50 -1.73 13.01 -4.78
N VAL A 51 -1.06 13.68 -5.72
CA VAL A 51 -1.22 15.13 -5.93
C VAL A 51 -2.66 15.51 -6.26
N ILE A 52 -3.31 14.79 -7.17
CA ILE A 52 -4.70 15.04 -7.55
C ILE A 52 -5.64 14.89 -6.35
N LEU A 53 -5.48 13.81 -5.61
CA LEU A 53 -6.31 13.49 -4.45
C LEU A 53 -6.18 14.56 -3.37
N PHE A 54 -4.96 14.97 -3.03
CA PHE A 54 -4.72 16.06 -2.08
C PHE A 54 -5.24 17.40 -2.58
N SER A 55 -5.10 17.68 -3.88
CA SER A 55 -5.61 18.90 -4.48
C SER A 55 -7.13 19.00 -4.37
N PHE A 56 -7.85 17.87 -4.46
CA PHE A 56 -9.31 17.86 -4.35
C PHE A 56 -9.83 17.75 -2.91
N GLN A 57 -9.07 17.14 -1.99
CA GLN A 57 -9.52 16.91 -0.61
C GLN A 57 -8.86 17.83 0.42
N GLY A 58 -7.88 18.66 0.03
CA GLY A 58 -7.09 19.50 0.93
C GLY A 58 -7.93 20.46 1.80
N GLU A 59 -8.93 21.15 1.25
CA GLU A 59 -9.79 22.05 2.03
C GLU A 59 -10.64 21.31 3.06
N ILE A 60 -11.16 20.13 2.69
CA ILE A 60 -11.97 19.31 3.60
C ILE A 60 -11.10 18.78 4.74
N ILE A 61 -9.86 18.39 4.43
CA ILE A 61 -8.87 17.94 5.40
C ILE A 61 -8.57 19.05 6.41
N LEU A 62 -8.30 20.27 5.94
CA LEU A 62 -7.97 21.41 6.80
C LEU A 62 -9.14 21.90 7.65
N SER A 63 -10.37 21.79 7.14
CA SER A 63 -11.58 22.24 7.84
C SER A 63 -12.08 21.24 8.89
N ASN A 64 -11.68 19.97 8.83
CA ASN A 64 -12.19 18.90 9.72
C ASN A 64 -11.07 18.14 10.47
N PRO A 65 -10.16 18.81 11.19
CA PRO A 65 -9.01 18.17 11.84
C PRO A 65 -9.42 17.12 12.90
N PHE A 66 -10.52 17.35 13.60
CA PHE A 66 -11.00 16.43 14.63
C PHE A 66 -11.53 15.11 14.04
N HIS A 67 -12.26 15.17 12.91
CA HIS A 67 -12.75 13.98 12.22
C HIS A 67 -11.58 13.14 11.67
N ILE A 68 -10.53 13.79 11.16
CA ILE A 68 -9.32 13.11 10.72
C ILE A 68 -8.69 12.37 11.89
N LEU A 69 -8.51 13.03 13.04
CA LEU A 69 -7.88 12.41 14.19
C LEU A 69 -8.68 11.19 14.69
N LEU A 70 -10.01 11.30 14.70
CA LEU A 70 -10.90 10.20 15.05
C LEU A 70 -10.78 8.98 14.12
N ILE A 71 -10.36 9.17 12.87
CA ILE A 71 -10.16 8.08 11.90
C ILE A 71 -8.72 7.57 11.96
N ALA A 72 -7.74 8.48 11.95
CA ALA A 72 -6.31 8.18 11.92
C ALA A 72 -5.84 7.43 13.18
N VAL A 73 -6.36 7.77 14.36
CA VAL A 73 -5.93 7.13 15.62
C VAL A 73 -6.33 5.65 15.66
N PRO A 74 -7.60 5.26 15.41
CA PRO A 74 -7.97 3.86 15.31
C PRO A 74 -7.18 3.09 14.24
N LEU A 75 -6.99 3.67 13.06
CA LEU A 75 -6.22 3.03 11.97
C LEU A 75 -4.76 2.83 12.37
N ALA A 76 -4.13 3.83 12.97
CA ALA A 76 -2.76 3.70 13.47
C ALA A 76 -2.64 2.59 14.52
N ILE A 77 -3.56 2.58 15.50
CA ILE A 77 -3.60 1.52 16.54
C ILE A 77 -3.76 0.15 15.89
N GLN A 78 -4.68 0.03 14.93
CA GLN A 78 -4.91 -1.22 14.19
C GLN A 78 -3.63 -1.68 13.48
N THR A 79 -2.94 -0.80 12.75
CA THR A 79 -1.70 -1.12 12.03
C THR A 79 -0.61 -1.59 12.97
N TYR A 80 -0.34 -0.87 14.07
CA TYR A 80 0.65 -1.30 15.07
C TYR A 80 0.25 -2.60 15.77
N PHE A 81 -1.04 -2.80 16.02
CA PHE A 81 -1.55 -4.01 16.65
C PHE A 81 -1.36 -5.24 15.76
N ILE A 82 -1.80 -5.18 14.50
CA ILE A 82 -1.62 -6.25 13.51
C ILE A 82 -0.14 -6.56 13.33
N PHE A 83 0.69 -5.52 13.15
CA PHE A 83 2.13 -5.68 13.05
C PHE A 83 2.72 -6.36 14.30
N GLY A 84 2.36 -5.89 15.49
CA GLY A 84 2.88 -6.41 16.75
C GLY A 84 2.52 -7.88 16.97
N VAL A 85 1.28 -8.26 16.67
CA VAL A 85 0.82 -9.66 16.73
C VAL A 85 1.57 -10.52 15.72
N ALA A 86 1.60 -10.13 14.44
CA ALA A 86 2.24 -10.92 13.40
C ALA A 86 3.77 -11.03 13.59
N TYR A 87 4.44 -9.93 13.97
CA TYR A 87 5.88 -9.91 14.22
C TYR A 87 6.26 -10.71 15.47
N GLY A 88 5.48 -10.59 16.55
CA GLY A 88 5.65 -11.40 17.75
C GLY A 88 5.42 -12.89 17.47
N TRP A 89 4.42 -13.23 16.65
CA TRP A 89 4.14 -14.60 16.26
C TRP A 89 5.26 -15.20 15.41
N ALA A 90 5.78 -14.44 14.44
CA ALA A 90 6.94 -14.84 13.64
C ALA A 90 8.17 -15.10 14.52
N TYR A 91 8.33 -14.34 15.61
CA TYR A 91 9.40 -14.55 16.58
C TYR A 91 9.21 -15.84 17.38
N LEU A 92 7.97 -16.13 17.82
CA LEU A 92 7.64 -17.38 18.52
C LEU A 92 7.91 -18.63 17.65
N TRP A 93 7.64 -18.54 16.35
CA TRP A 93 7.95 -19.59 15.38
C TRP A 93 9.42 -19.65 14.96
N LYS A 94 10.28 -18.77 15.50
CA LYS A 94 11.72 -18.71 15.19
C LYS A 94 11.99 -18.58 13.69
N LEU A 95 11.13 -17.83 12.98
CA LEU A 95 11.34 -17.56 11.57
C LEU A 95 12.62 -16.73 11.39
N PRO A 96 13.39 -16.97 10.33
CA PRO A 96 14.56 -16.14 10.04
C PRO A 96 14.10 -14.71 9.72
N HIS A 97 14.91 -13.73 10.13
CA HIS A 97 14.53 -12.31 10.07
C HIS A 97 14.19 -11.84 8.65
N ASN A 98 14.82 -12.40 7.63
CA ASN A 98 14.54 -12.10 6.22
C ASN A 98 13.10 -12.43 5.79
N ILE A 99 12.41 -13.34 6.50
CA ILE A 99 10.99 -13.67 6.28
C ILE A 99 10.13 -12.91 7.31
N ALA A 100 10.53 -12.92 8.58
CA ALA A 100 9.75 -12.32 9.66
C ALA A 100 9.67 -10.78 9.58
N ALA A 101 10.63 -10.10 8.94
CA ALA A 101 10.63 -8.66 8.75
C ALA A 101 9.53 -8.19 7.78
N PRO A 102 9.45 -8.68 6.52
CA PRO A 102 8.45 -8.21 5.56
C PRO A 102 7.04 -8.74 5.81
N THR A 103 6.86 -9.94 6.38
CA THR A 103 5.52 -10.55 6.51
C THR A 103 4.51 -9.70 7.30
N PRO A 104 4.82 -9.19 8.50
CA PRO A 104 3.91 -8.35 9.26
C PRO A 104 3.63 -7.00 8.61
N MET A 105 4.56 -6.51 7.79
CA MET A 105 4.38 -5.26 7.05
C MET A 105 3.36 -5.41 5.94
N ILE A 106 3.38 -6.54 5.21
CA ILE A 106 2.38 -6.83 4.18
C ILE A 106 0.99 -6.93 4.80
N GLU A 107 0.88 -7.57 5.98
CA GLU A 107 -0.40 -7.74 6.68
C GLU A 107 -0.96 -6.42 7.22
N ALA A 108 -0.08 -5.53 7.70
CA ALA A 108 -0.49 -4.24 8.25
C ALA A 108 -0.75 -3.17 7.18
N SER A 109 -0.40 -3.43 5.91
CA SER A 109 -0.51 -2.46 4.81
C SER A 109 -1.89 -2.40 4.19
N ASN A 110 -2.33 -1.19 3.82
CA ASN A 110 -3.56 -0.96 3.08
C ASN A 110 -3.28 -0.36 1.70
N PHE A 111 -4.16 -0.65 0.74
CA PHE A 111 -4.10 -0.05 -0.59
C PHE A 111 -4.98 1.21 -0.65
N PHE A 112 -4.47 2.33 -0.15
CA PHE A 112 -5.25 3.56 -0.07
C PHE A 112 -5.71 4.06 -1.45
N GLU A 113 -4.89 3.94 -2.50
CA GLU A 113 -5.22 4.44 -3.84
C GLU A 113 -6.45 3.72 -4.41
N LEU A 114 -6.51 2.41 -4.22
CA LEU A 114 -7.66 1.60 -4.61
C LEU A 114 -8.88 1.93 -3.74
N ALA A 115 -8.69 2.09 -2.44
CA ALA A 115 -9.76 2.43 -1.51
C ALA A 115 -10.44 3.75 -1.89
N VAL A 116 -9.65 4.78 -2.21
CA VAL A 116 -10.13 6.10 -2.63
C VAL A 116 -10.90 6.01 -3.94
N ALA A 117 -10.37 5.29 -4.93
CA ALA A 117 -11.04 5.11 -6.22
C ALA A 117 -12.42 4.42 -6.07
N VAL A 118 -12.50 3.40 -5.20
CA VAL A 118 -13.76 2.72 -4.89
C VAL A 118 -14.71 3.62 -4.12
N ALA A 119 -14.23 4.36 -3.13
CA ALA A 119 -15.05 5.27 -2.32
C ALA A 119 -15.66 6.39 -3.17
N ILE A 120 -14.86 7.05 -4.01
CA ILE A 120 -15.34 8.12 -4.90
C ILE A 120 -16.32 7.56 -5.93
N SER A 121 -16.04 6.41 -6.55
CA SER A 121 -16.92 5.82 -7.56
C SER A 121 -18.26 5.31 -7.00
N THR A 122 -18.30 4.94 -5.73
CA THR A 122 -19.51 4.35 -5.11
C THR A 122 -20.32 5.38 -4.30
N TYR A 123 -19.64 6.27 -3.58
CA TYR A 123 -20.27 7.22 -2.63
C TYR A 123 -20.13 8.68 -3.06
N GLY A 124 -19.34 8.97 -4.09
CA GLY A 124 -19.06 10.33 -4.55
C GLY A 124 -17.95 11.02 -3.75
N LEU A 125 -17.42 12.10 -4.34
CA LEU A 125 -16.24 12.81 -3.86
C LEU A 125 -16.44 13.54 -2.51
N ASN A 126 -17.65 14.02 -2.25
CA ASN A 126 -17.99 14.77 -1.02
C ASN A 126 -18.46 13.86 0.14
N SER A 127 -18.40 12.55 -0.03
CA SER A 127 -18.84 11.62 1.01
C SER A 127 -17.83 11.49 2.14
N GLY A 128 -18.30 11.25 3.37
CA GLY A 128 -17.42 10.92 4.50
C GLY A 128 -16.59 9.64 4.25
N ALA A 129 -17.09 8.74 3.40
CA ALA A 129 -16.34 7.56 2.97
C ALA A 129 -15.10 7.93 2.12
N ALA A 130 -15.23 8.88 1.19
CA ALA A 130 -14.09 9.37 0.42
C ALA A 130 -13.05 10.07 1.31
N LEU A 131 -13.50 10.87 2.27
CA LEU A 131 -12.61 11.52 3.25
C LEU A 131 -11.84 10.49 4.09
N ALA A 132 -12.53 9.47 4.61
CA ALA A 132 -11.90 8.44 5.43
C ALA A 132 -10.77 7.71 4.68
N THR A 133 -10.93 7.46 3.37
CA THR A 133 -9.90 6.79 2.57
C THR A 133 -8.66 7.63 2.30
N VAL A 134 -8.76 8.96 2.41
CA VAL A 134 -7.60 9.86 2.26
C VAL A 134 -6.84 10.03 3.55
N VAL A 135 -7.50 9.84 4.70
CA VAL A 135 -6.82 9.82 5.99
C VAL A 135 -5.76 8.72 6.05
N VAL A 136 -5.91 7.63 5.26
CA VAL A 136 -5.01 6.46 5.12
C VAL A 136 -3.58 6.82 4.65
N LEU A 137 -3.29 8.10 4.41
CA LEU A 137 -1.95 8.62 4.12
C LEU A 137 -1.03 8.67 5.36
N GLU A 138 -1.59 8.53 6.56
CA GLU A 138 -0.83 8.28 7.78
C GLU A 138 -0.09 6.92 7.74
N GLU A 139 -0.48 6.00 6.85
CA GLU A 139 0.20 4.73 6.65
C GLU A 139 1.67 4.89 6.26
N VAL A 140 2.01 5.87 5.41
CA VAL A 140 3.40 6.05 4.94
C VAL A 140 4.38 6.31 6.10
N PRO A 141 4.16 7.31 6.99
CA PRO A 141 5.03 7.52 8.14
C PRO A 141 4.99 6.35 9.13
N ILE A 142 3.84 5.69 9.32
CA ILE A 142 3.75 4.51 10.19
C ILE A 142 4.61 3.38 9.64
N MET A 143 4.54 3.08 8.34
CA MET A 143 5.34 2.05 7.70
C MET A 143 6.83 2.33 7.81
N LEU A 144 7.27 3.58 7.59
CA LEU A 144 8.67 3.97 7.81
C LEU A 144 9.09 3.75 9.27
N SER A 145 8.21 4.02 10.23
CA SER A 145 8.48 3.74 11.64
C SER A 145 8.59 2.24 11.92
N LEU A 146 7.74 1.41 11.30
CA LEU A 146 7.78 -0.05 11.44
C LEU A 146 9.06 -0.63 10.83
N VAL A 147 9.48 -0.16 9.65
CA VAL A 147 10.79 -0.52 9.07
C VAL A 147 11.92 -0.20 10.04
N ALA A 148 11.90 0.99 10.65
CA ALA A 148 12.91 1.38 11.61
C ALA A 148 12.92 0.48 12.85
N ILE A 149 11.75 0.06 13.34
CA ILE A 149 11.61 -0.89 14.44
C ILE A 149 12.22 -2.24 14.06
N VAL A 150 11.81 -2.81 12.92
CA VAL A 150 12.30 -4.11 12.42
C VAL A 150 13.82 -4.11 12.25
N ASN A 151 14.38 -3.05 11.67
CA ASN A 151 15.83 -2.95 11.47
C ASN A 151 16.59 -2.85 12.80
N ARG A 152 16.02 -2.17 13.81
CA ARG A 152 16.63 -2.08 15.16
C ARG A 152 16.57 -3.40 15.92
N THR A 153 15.53 -4.20 15.71
CA THR A 153 15.35 -5.49 16.40
C THR A 153 16.12 -6.63 15.75
N ARG A 154 16.73 -6.44 14.57
CA ARG A 154 17.47 -7.47 13.81
C ARG A 154 18.42 -8.32 14.65
N SER A 155 19.15 -7.72 15.59
CA SER A 155 20.11 -8.44 16.44
C SER A 155 19.49 -9.46 17.41
N LYS A 156 18.19 -9.33 17.69
CA LYS A 156 17.45 -10.22 18.60
C LYS A 156 16.90 -11.47 17.90
N TRP A 157 16.97 -11.52 16.58
CA TRP A 157 16.45 -12.62 15.78
C TRP A 157 17.50 -13.69 15.56
N VAL A 158 17.04 -14.91 15.34
CA VAL A 158 17.91 -16.04 14.98
C VAL A 158 18.58 -15.68 13.64
N ASN A 159 19.88 -15.44 13.70
CA ASN A 159 20.70 -15.30 12.51
C ASN A 159 20.87 -16.71 11.93
N VAL A 160 20.23 -16.97 10.79
CA VAL A 160 20.54 -18.11 9.93
C VAL A 160 21.38 -17.60 8.79
#